data_AF-A0A946H6A4-F1
#
_entry.id   AF-A0A946H6A4-F1
#
_cell.length_a   1.000
_cell.length_b   1.000
_cell.length_c   1.000
_cell.angle_alpha   90.00
_cell.angle_beta   90.00
_cell.angle_gamma   90.00
#
_symmetry.space_group_name_H-M   'P 1'
#
loop_
_entity.id
_entity.type
_entity.pdbx_description
1 polymer ?
#
loop_
_entity_poly.entity_id
_entity_poly.type
_entity_poly.pdbx_seq_one_letter_code
_entity_poly.pdbx_strand_id
1 'polypeptide(L)'
;MGGPCCLSGSNFEICWEHKALFEVRNLEHVVTEEEAGNRLDRVLAEAHSDLSRSRIQALITEGRLIAGGRTITEAKYRVKPAERLTLKIPPARPARPIGQDIPLDVVFEDEHLLVVDKPVGMVVHPAAGNPDGTLVNALIAHCGDSLSGIGGEK
;
A
#
# COMPACT_ATOMS: atom_id res chain seq x y z
N MET A 1 27.29 27.70 -32.73
CA MET A 1 26.34 27.00 -33.61
C MET A 1 26.14 25.61 -33.01
N GLY A 2 24.96 25.14 -32.61
CA GLY A 2 23.62 25.69 -32.53
C GLY A 2 22.95 25.13 -31.25
N GLY A 3 22.00 25.88 -30.72
CA GLY A 3 21.30 25.54 -29.47
C GLY A 3 20.34 24.35 -29.61
N PRO A 4 19.80 23.86 -28.48
CA PRO A 4 18.82 22.79 -28.50
C PRO A 4 17.48 23.27 -29.05
N CYS A 5 16.95 22.46 -29.95
CA CYS A 5 15.70 22.63 -30.67
C CYS A 5 14.52 22.43 -29.70
N CYS A 6 13.75 23.49 -29.46
CA CYS A 6 12.44 23.40 -28.83
C CYS A 6 11.44 22.82 -29.85
N LEU A 7 11.01 21.58 -29.66
CA LEU A 7 9.80 21.08 -30.30
C LEU A 7 8.66 21.08 -29.29
N SER A 8 7.78 22.05 -29.47
CA SER A 8 6.44 22.10 -28.90
C SER A 8 5.62 20.92 -29.44
N GLY A 9 5.16 20.07 -28.54
CA GLY A 9 4.18 19.02 -28.83
C GLY A 9 3.36 18.82 -27.57
N SER A 10 2.08 19.18 -27.67
CA SER A 10 1.05 19.07 -26.66
C SER A 10 1.04 17.72 -25.92
N ASN A 11 0.73 17.81 -24.63
CA ASN A 11 0.15 16.78 -23.77
C ASN A 11 1.13 15.82 -23.07
N PHE A 12 1.73 16.25 -21.95
CA PHE A 12 2.19 15.34 -20.88
C PHE A 12 2.33 16.09 -19.54
N GLU A 13 1.23 16.65 -19.06
CA GLU A 13 1.07 16.97 -17.63
C GLU A 13 0.59 15.71 -16.89
N ILE A 14 1.49 14.75 -16.72
CA ILE A 14 1.37 13.73 -15.67
C ILE A 14 2.71 13.69 -14.94
N CYS A 15 2.96 14.75 -14.16
CA CYS A 15 4.08 14.86 -13.24
C CYS A 15 3.59 14.91 -11.78
N TRP A 16 2.59 14.11 -11.40
CA TRP A 16 2.10 14.14 -10.00
C TRP A 16 1.78 12.79 -9.32
N GLU A 17 1.87 11.62 -9.98
CA GLU A 17 1.55 10.33 -9.31
C GLU A 17 2.67 9.28 -9.25
N HIS A 18 3.74 9.39 -10.05
CA HIS A 18 4.81 8.37 -10.05
C HIS A 18 5.84 8.49 -8.92
N LYS A 19 5.89 9.62 -8.20
CA LYS A 19 6.91 9.85 -7.17
C LYS A 19 6.59 9.16 -5.84
N ALA A 20 5.32 9.04 -5.49
CA ALA A 20 4.86 8.48 -4.22
C ALA A 20 5.06 6.95 -4.09
N LEU A 21 5.28 6.25 -5.21
CA LEU A 21 5.46 4.79 -5.25
C LEU A 21 6.89 4.33 -4.95
N PHE A 22 7.86 5.26 -4.84
CA PHE A 22 9.26 4.92 -4.59
C PHE A 22 9.90 5.70 -3.44
N GLU A 23 9.21 6.69 -2.87
CA GLU A 23 9.78 7.53 -1.84
C GLU A 23 9.44 7.02 -0.42
N VAL A 24 10.48 6.80 0.38
CA VAL A 24 10.32 6.51 1.82
C VAL A 24 9.93 7.81 2.51
N ARG A 25 8.78 7.81 3.19
CA ARG A 25 8.32 8.95 3.97
C ARG A 25 8.77 8.81 5.42
N ASN A 26 9.41 9.84 5.97
CA ASN A 26 9.72 9.90 7.40
C ASN A 26 8.65 10.71 8.12
N LEU A 27 8.10 10.12 9.17
CA LEU A 27 7.20 10.80 10.10
C LEU A 27 8.01 11.09 11.37
N GLU A 28 8.06 12.36 11.74
CA GLU A 28 8.78 12.82 12.93
C GLU A 28 7.80 13.36 13.97
N HIS A 29 7.96 12.92 15.21
CA HIS A 29 7.19 13.41 16.36
C HIS A 29 8.12 13.64 17.54
N VAL A 30 7.95 14.76 18.25
CA VAL A 30 8.66 15.04 19.49
C VAL A 30 7.67 14.93 20.63
N VAL A 31 7.95 14.01 21.56
CA VAL A 31 7.04 13.69 22.66
C VAL A 31 6.94 14.86 23.63
N THR A 32 5.71 15.33 23.87
CA THR A 32 5.43 16.40 24.84
C THR A 32 5.42 15.87 26.28
N GLU A 33 5.40 16.75 27.26
CA GLU A 33 5.28 16.32 28.67
C GLU A 33 3.92 15.64 28.96
N GLU A 34 2.85 16.08 28.30
CA GLU A 34 1.51 15.49 28.45
C GLU A 34 1.41 14.08 27.83
N GLU A 35 2.24 13.81 26.83
CA GLU A 35 2.32 12.51 26.17
C GLU A 35 3.21 11.51 26.91
N ALA A 36 4.05 11.98 27.84
CA ALA A 36 5.00 11.15 28.55
C ALA A 36 4.30 9.99 29.30
N GLY A 37 4.87 8.78 29.20
CA GLY A 37 4.31 7.58 29.80
C GLY A 37 3.16 6.94 29.03
N ASN A 38 2.62 7.59 27.99
CA ASN A 38 1.68 6.97 27.08
C ASN A 38 2.36 5.94 26.18
N ARG A 39 1.54 5.05 25.63
CA ARG A 39 2.03 4.07 24.65
C ARG A 39 2.40 4.76 23.34
N LEU A 40 3.57 4.42 22.85
CA LEU A 40 4.15 4.88 21.59
C LEU A 40 3.19 4.76 20.40
N ASP A 41 2.55 3.61 20.22
CA ASP A 41 1.61 3.39 19.12
C ASP A 41 0.38 4.30 19.17
N ARG A 42 -0.05 4.68 20.38
CA ARG A 42 -1.15 5.61 20.59
C ARG A 42 -0.72 7.05 20.30
N VAL A 43 0.42 7.47 20.84
CA VAL A 43 0.96 8.82 20.62
C VAL A 43 1.14 9.10 19.13
N LEU A 44 1.74 8.16 18.39
CA LEU A 44 1.93 8.32 16.94
C LEU A 44 0.60 8.31 16.16
N ALA A 45 -0.40 7.53 16.58
CA ALA A 45 -1.70 7.48 15.91
C ALA A 45 -2.55 8.73 16.19
N GLU A 46 -2.45 9.30 17.39
CA GLU A 46 -3.13 10.55 17.76
C GLU A 46 -2.48 11.76 17.07
N ALA A 47 -1.15 11.77 16.93
CA ALA A 47 -0.41 12.83 16.24
C ALA A 47 -0.52 12.77 14.71
N HIS A 48 -0.73 11.58 14.13
CA HIS A 48 -0.74 11.35 12.68
C HIS A 48 -1.95 10.52 12.26
N SER A 49 -3.06 11.20 11.97
CA SER A 49 -4.34 10.60 11.60
C SER A 49 -4.35 9.95 10.21
N ASP A 50 -3.32 10.15 9.40
CA ASP A 50 -3.16 9.56 8.07
C ASP A 50 -2.74 8.09 8.10
N LEU A 51 -2.34 7.56 9.26
CA LEU A 51 -2.04 6.15 9.45
C LEU A 51 -2.94 5.52 10.50
N SER A 52 -3.49 4.35 10.17
CA SER A 52 -4.17 3.54 11.17
C SER A 52 -3.19 3.05 12.24
N ARG A 53 -3.71 2.87 13.46
CA ARG A 53 -2.92 2.34 14.57
C ARG A 53 -2.31 0.97 14.26
N SER A 54 -3.05 0.08 13.57
CA SER A 54 -2.54 -1.25 13.18
C SER A 54 -1.38 -1.14 12.19
N ARG A 55 -1.42 -0.17 11.27
CA ARG A 55 -0.31 0.09 10.34
C ARG A 55 0.93 0.58 11.09
N ILE A 56 0.77 1.49 12.06
CA ILE A 56 1.87 1.95 12.91
C ILE A 56 2.50 0.80 13.69
N GLN A 57 1.68 -0.07 14.31
CA GLN A 57 2.17 -1.25 15.04
C GLN A 57 2.97 -2.20 14.15
N ALA A 58 2.52 -2.45 12.92
CA ALA A 58 3.25 -3.27 11.96
C ALA A 58 4.62 -2.65 11.62
N LEU A 59 4.66 -1.35 11.31
CA LEU A 59 5.91 -0.64 11.00
C LEU A 59 6.90 -0.65 12.18
N ILE A 60 6.41 -0.49 13.41
CA ILE A 60 7.24 -0.60 14.62
C ILE A 60 7.81 -2.02 14.74
N THR A 61 6.98 -3.04 14.61
CA THR A 61 7.40 -4.45 14.70
C THR A 61 8.43 -4.82 13.62
N GLU A 62 8.32 -4.22 12.44
CA GLU A 62 9.29 -4.31 11.34
C GLU A 62 10.62 -3.55 11.63
N GLY A 63 10.77 -2.91 12.79
CA GLY A 63 11.99 -2.20 13.20
C GLY A 63 12.20 -0.85 12.51
N ARG A 64 11.12 -0.21 12.03
CA ARG A 64 11.20 1.04 11.26
C ARG A 64 11.13 2.30 12.09
N LEU A 65 10.97 2.18 13.41
CA LEU A 65 10.91 3.31 14.32
C LEU A 65 12.24 3.49 15.04
N ILE A 66 12.74 4.72 15.04
CA ILE A 66 13.89 5.16 15.84
C ILE A 66 13.39 6.12 16.92
N ALA A 67 13.77 5.87 18.17
CA ALA A 67 13.52 6.77 19.30
C ALA A 67 14.85 7.09 19.99
N GLY A 68 15.24 8.37 20.01
CA GLY A 68 16.49 8.81 20.66
C GLY A 68 17.73 8.06 20.18
N GLY A 69 17.80 7.74 18.87
CA GLY A 69 18.92 7.02 18.25
C GLY A 69 18.88 5.49 18.39
N ARG A 70 17.84 4.91 18.98
CA ARG A 70 17.68 3.45 19.12
C ARG A 70 16.48 2.95 18.36
N THR A 71 16.60 1.80 17.69
CA THR A 71 15.46 1.14 17.05
C THR A 71 14.53 0.58 18.11
N ILE A 72 13.24 0.90 18.02
CA ILE A 72 12.19 0.36 18.89
C ILE A 72 11.32 -0.57 18.08
N THR A 73 11.17 -1.82 18.55
CA THR A 73 10.30 -2.84 17.96
C THR A 73 9.06 -3.14 18.80
N GLU A 74 8.99 -2.60 20.02
CA GLU A 74 7.85 -2.78 20.91
C GLU A 74 6.85 -1.62 20.80
N ALA A 75 5.72 -1.85 20.12
CA ALA A 75 4.66 -0.86 19.98
C ALA A 75 4.05 -0.37 21.31
N LYS A 76 4.16 -1.20 22.37
CA LYS A 76 3.71 -0.89 23.73
C LYS A 76 4.70 -0.06 24.55
N TYR A 77 5.87 0.27 23.98
CA TYR A 77 6.88 1.11 24.64
C TYR A 77 6.24 2.40 25.16
N ARG A 78 6.65 2.81 26.37
CA ARG A 78 6.18 4.06 26.97
C ARG A 78 7.17 5.17 26.66
N VAL A 79 6.67 6.21 26.01
CA VAL A 79 7.51 7.33 25.53
C VAL A 79 7.98 8.21 26.68
N LYS A 80 9.15 8.83 26.50
CA LYS A 80 9.74 9.78 27.45
C LYS A 80 9.56 11.21 26.95
N PRO A 81 9.45 12.20 27.84
CA PRO A 81 9.35 13.60 27.41
C PRO A 81 10.58 14.01 26.60
N ALA A 82 10.38 14.87 25.61
CA ALA A 82 11.40 15.35 24.65
C ALA A 82 12.06 14.24 23.81
N GLU A 83 11.55 13.01 23.84
CA GLU A 83 12.04 11.92 22.99
C GLU A 83 11.63 12.18 21.53
N ARG A 84 12.61 12.18 20.63
CA ARG A 84 12.37 12.31 19.19
C ARG A 84 12.11 10.94 18.59
N LEU A 85 10.93 10.78 18.01
CA LEU A 85 10.47 9.61 17.30
C LEU A 85 10.58 9.86 15.80
N THR A 86 11.17 8.91 15.07
CA THR A 86 11.24 8.92 13.60
C THR A 86 10.75 7.58 13.07
N LEU A 87 9.57 7.57 12.46
CA LEU A 87 8.97 6.39 11.84
C LEU A 87 9.21 6.42 10.34
N LYS A 88 9.90 5.40 9.81
CA LYS A 88 10.15 5.25 8.37
C LYS A 88 9.00 4.48 7.73
N ILE A 89 8.27 5.12 6.83
CA ILE A 89 7.13 4.54 6.14
C ILE A 89 7.59 4.18 4.71
N PRO A 90 7.59 2.89 4.33
CA PRO A 90 7.92 2.50 2.97
C PRO A 90 6.88 3.04 2.00
N PRO A 91 7.24 3.25 0.72
CA PRO A 91 6.25 3.54 -0.29
C PRO A 91 5.19 2.45 -0.35
N ALA A 92 3.95 2.83 -0.67
CA ALA A 92 2.89 1.88 -0.95
C ALA A 92 3.32 1.04 -2.16
N ARG A 93 3.27 -0.28 -2.04
CA ARG A 93 3.46 -1.14 -3.21
C ARG A 93 2.18 -1.06 -4.03
N PRO A 94 2.25 -0.77 -5.34
CA PRO A 94 1.08 -0.85 -6.19
C PRO A 94 0.59 -2.30 -6.16
N ALA A 95 -0.61 -2.51 -5.61
CA ALA A 95 -1.26 -3.82 -5.58
C ALA A 95 -1.99 -4.06 -6.89
N ARG A 96 -1.31 -3.89 -8.04
CA ARG A 96 -1.89 -4.29 -9.32
C ARG A 96 -1.94 -5.82 -9.34
N PRO A 97 -3.13 -6.42 -9.37
CA PRO A 97 -3.23 -7.88 -9.43
C PRO A 97 -2.62 -8.33 -10.75
N ILE A 98 -1.80 -9.38 -10.69
CA ILE A 98 -1.19 -9.99 -11.88
C ILE A 98 -2.01 -11.24 -12.22
N GLY A 99 -2.18 -11.51 -13.51
CA GLY A 99 -2.80 -12.74 -13.99
C GLY A 99 -2.04 -13.98 -13.49
N GLN A 100 -2.78 -14.96 -12.97
CA GLN A 100 -2.24 -16.25 -12.56
C GLN A 100 -3.04 -17.36 -13.22
N ASP A 101 -2.33 -18.37 -13.75
CA ASP A 101 -2.94 -19.54 -14.35
C ASP A 101 -3.55 -20.44 -13.26
N ILE A 102 -4.77 -20.08 -12.85
CA ILE A 102 -5.58 -20.76 -11.84
C ILE A 102 -6.83 -21.27 -12.58
N PRO A 103 -7.09 -22.59 -12.60
CA PRO A 103 -8.25 -23.15 -13.29
C PRO A 103 -9.57 -22.55 -12.78
N LEU A 104 -10.42 -22.13 -13.72
CA LEU A 104 -11.77 -21.65 -13.45
C LEU A 104 -12.77 -22.73 -13.88
N ASP A 105 -13.76 -23.00 -13.02
CA ASP A 105 -14.93 -23.79 -13.39
C ASP A 105 -15.95 -22.87 -14.05
N VAL A 106 -15.95 -22.84 -15.38
CA VAL A 106 -16.79 -21.93 -16.18
C VAL A 106 -18.12 -22.61 -16.49
N VAL A 107 -19.19 -22.09 -15.90
CA VAL A 107 -20.57 -22.58 -16.12
C VAL A 107 -21.15 -21.98 -17.40
N PHE A 108 -20.79 -20.73 -17.71
CA PHE A 108 -21.24 -20.02 -18.90
C PHE A 108 -20.25 -18.92 -19.28
N GLU A 109 -19.99 -18.74 -20.58
CA GLU A 109 -19.13 -17.66 -21.08
C GLU A 109 -19.62 -17.20 -22.46
N ASP A 110 -19.79 -15.88 -22.61
CA ASP A 110 -19.96 -15.19 -23.88
C ASP A 110 -19.20 -13.84 -23.90
N GLU A 111 -19.39 -13.03 -24.94
CA GLU A 111 -18.72 -11.74 -25.11
C GLU A 111 -19.03 -10.72 -23.99
N HIS A 112 -20.11 -10.92 -23.24
CA HIS A 112 -20.63 -9.95 -22.27
C HIS A 112 -20.68 -10.49 -20.83
N LEU A 113 -20.73 -11.81 -20.65
CA LEU A 113 -20.95 -12.45 -19.37
C LEU A 113 -20.11 -13.71 -19.21
N LEU A 114 -19.39 -13.77 -18.09
CA LEU A 114 -18.70 -14.96 -17.60
C LEU A 114 -19.31 -15.36 -16.24
N VAL A 115 -19.79 -16.60 -16.15
CA VAL A 115 -20.31 -17.22 -14.93
C VAL A 115 -19.38 -18.34 -14.52
N VAL A 116 -18.79 -18.21 -13.32
CA VAL A 116 -17.86 -19.18 -12.76
C VAL A 116 -18.43 -19.79 -11.49
N ASP A 117 -18.28 -21.11 -11.33
CA ASP A 117 -18.51 -21.77 -10.04
C ASP A 117 -17.25 -21.62 -9.18
N LYS A 118 -17.25 -20.61 -8.32
CA LYS A 118 -16.07 -20.29 -7.50
C LYS A 118 -15.98 -21.28 -6.33
N PRO A 119 -14.88 -22.04 -6.19
CA PRO A 119 -14.75 -23.01 -5.10
C PRO A 119 -14.77 -22.34 -3.71
N VAL A 120 -15.17 -23.11 -2.71
CA VAL A 120 -15.10 -22.72 -1.31
C VAL A 120 -13.63 -22.50 -0.93
N GLY A 121 -13.36 -21.42 -0.20
CA GLY A 121 -11.99 -21.06 0.22
C GLY A 121 -11.23 -20.18 -0.76
N MET A 122 -11.68 -20.05 -2.03
CA MET A 122 -11.09 -19.08 -2.96
C MET A 122 -11.56 -17.66 -2.63
N VAL A 123 -10.59 -16.77 -2.40
CA VAL A 123 -10.80 -15.33 -2.17
C VAL A 123 -11.12 -14.64 -3.49
N VAL A 124 -12.04 -13.67 -3.48
CA VAL A 124 -12.47 -12.99 -4.72
C VAL A 124 -11.47 -11.92 -5.15
N HIS A 125 -11.16 -10.97 -4.26
CA HIS A 125 -10.27 -9.84 -4.53
C HIS A 125 -9.00 -9.93 -3.68
N PRO A 126 -7.83 -9.55 -4.22
CA PRO A 126 -6.61 -9.40 -3.44
C PRO A 126 -6.82 -8.48 -2.24
N ALA A 127 -6.35 -8.92 -1.08
CA ALA A 127 -6.49 -8.19 0.16
C ALA A 127 -5.29 -8.46 1.09
N ALA A 128 -5.21 -7.71 2.19
CA ALA A 128 -4.24 -7.99 3.24
C ALA A 128 -4.43 -9.42 3.77
N GLY A 129 -3.39 -10.26 3.66
CA GLY A 129 -3.41 -11.68 4.02
C GLY A 129 -3.63 -12.64 2.84
N ASN A 130 -4.21 -12.18 1.73
CA ASN A 130 -4.36 -12.93 0.48
C ASN A 130 -4.04 -11.99 -0.71
N PRO A 131 -2.75 -11.64 -0.92
CA PRO A 131 -2.35 -10.65 -1.90
C PRO A 131 -2.45 -11.16 -3.35
N ASP A 132 -2.52 -12.47 -3.54
CA ASP A 132 -2.62 -13.17 -4.82
C ASP A 132 -3.41 -14.48 -4.63
N GLY A 133 -3.48 -15.32 -5.67
CA GLY A 133 -4.21 -16.59 -5.63
C GLY A 133 -5.73 -16.41 -5.58
N THR A 134 -6.23 -15.23 -5.98
CA THR A 134 -7.64 -14.86 -5.91
C THR A 134 -8.36 -15.08 -7.24
N LEU A 135 -9.69 -15.04 -7.23
CA LEU A 135 -10.50 -15.11 -8.45
C LEU A 135 -10.13 -14.01 -9.44
N VAL A 136 -9.85 -12.79 -8.97
CA VAL A 136 -9.37 -11.70 -9.81
C VAL A 136 -8.05 -12.05 -10.51
N ASN A 137 -7.11 -12.73 -9.83
CA ASN A 137 -5.86 -13.15 -10.48
C ASN A 137 -6.13 -14.18 -11.59
N ALA A 138 -7.05 -15.11 -11.36
CA ALA A 138 -7.47 -16.11 -12.36
C ALA A 138 -8.14 -15.44 -13.57
N LEU A 139 -9.07 -14.50 -13.33
CA LEU A 139 -9.80 -13.79 -14.38
C LEU A 139 -8.88 -12.93 -15.26
N ILE A 140 -7.86 -12.28 -14.69
CA ILE A 140 -6.88 -11.52 -15.48
C ILE A 140 -6.12 -12.45 -16.45
N ALA A 141 -5.78 -13.67 -16.02
CA ALA A 141 -5.12 -14.63 -16.91
C ALA A 141 -6.06 -15.21 -17.97
N HIS A 142 -7.30 -15.54 -17.60
CA HIS A 142 -8.30 -16.15 -18.49
C HIS A 142 -8.80 -15.16 -19.56
N CYS A 143 -9.16 -13.95 -19.17
CA CYS A 143 -9.73 -12.96 -20.07
C CYS A 143 -8.66 -12.10 -20.76
N GLY A 144 -7.48 -11.93 -20.15
CA GLY A 144 -6.39 -11.12 -20.72
C GLY A 144 -6.87 -9.72 -21.11
N ASP A 145 -6.68 -9.36 -22.39
CA ASP A 145 -7.03 -8.05 -22.94
C ASP A 145 -8.54 -7.84 -23.14
N SER A 146 -9.38 -8.88 -23.07
CA SER A 146 -10.84 -8.75 -23.20
C SER A 146 -11.51 -8.21 -21.93
N LEU A 147 -10.78 -8.23 -20.81
CA LEU A 147 -11.30 -7.77 -19.52
C LEU A 147 -11.10 -6.26 -19.38
N SER A 148 -12.14 -5.48 -19.67
CA SER A 148 -12.12 -4.05 -19.38
C SER A 148 -12.13 -3.82 -17.87
N GLY A 149 -10.97 -3.49 -17.29
CA GLY A 149 -10.80 -2.92 -15.93
C GLY A 149 -11.63 -3.58 -14.83
N ILE A 150 -11.06 -4.55 -14.10
CA ILE A 150 -11.72 -5.16 -12.94
C ILE A 150 -11.98 -4.08 -11.88
N GLY A 151 -13.25 -3.88 -11.52
CA GLY A 151 -13.64 -2.96 -10.43
C GLY A 151 -13.48 -1.46 -10.75
N GLY A 152 -13.28 -1.08 -12.02
CA GLY A 152 -13.23 0.32 -12.45
C GLY A 152 -11.85 0.98 -12.48
N GLU A 153 -10.75 0.24 -12.28
CA GLU A 153 -9.39 0.77 -12.46
C GLU A 153 -8.90 0.61 -13.91
N LYS A 154 -8.49 1.73 -14.52
CA LYS A 154 -7.63 1.81 -15.72
C LYS A 154 -6.26 2.32 -15.31
#